data_AF-A0A6M0HS56-F1
#
_entry.id   AF-A0A6M0HS56-F1
#
_cell.length_a   1.000
_cell.length_b   1.000
_cell.length_c   1.000
_cell.angle_alpha   90.00
_cell.angle_beta   90.00
_cell.angle_gamma   90.00
#
_symmetry.space_group_name_H-M   'P 1'
#
loop_
_entity.id
_entity.type
_entity.pdbx_description
1 polymer ?
#
loop_
_entity_poly.entity_id
_entity_poly.type
_entity_poly.pdbx_seq_one_letter_code
_entity_poly.pdbx_strand_id
1 'polypeptide(L)'
;MQIPTPTPESKPTRRCTGAARISRRRRLGADRQRELRERRRAAGTPEPEALDRAIVDAMRVFLLRHDDSLLRPIDPMSILVLATQFLQAKARRSAAPDGAIPYDGTAVSEAMRLRLLVPPATERGKASHRDAAGV
;
A
#
# COMPACT_ATOMS: atom_id res chain seq x y z
N MET A 1 -54.14 -1.24 -49.39
CA MET A 1 -53.76 -0.72 -48.06
C MET A 1 -52.44 -1.35 -47.66
N GLN A 2 -51.31 -0.66 -47.82
CA GLN A 2 -49.99 -1.16 -47.40
C GLN A 2 -49.65 -0.51 -46.05
N ILE A 3 -49.40 -1.33 -45.04
CA ILE A 3 -48.98 -0.89 -43.71
C ILE A 3 -47.45 -0.76 -43.74
N PRO A 4 -46.87 0.43 -43.54
CA PRO A 4 -45.42 0.56 -43.49
C PRO A 4 -44.87 -0.05 -42.20
N THR A 5 -43.91 -0.95 -42.35
CA THR A 5 -43.16 -1.59 -41.28
C THR A 5 -42.30 -0.54 -40.53
N PRO A 6 -42.32 -0.48 -39.19
CA PRO A 6 -41.50 0.48 -38.46
C PRO A 6 -40.01 0.11 -38.56
N THR A 7 -39.22 1.02 -39.12
CA THR A 7 -37.76 0.97 -39.15
C THR A 7 -37.23 0.88 -37.71
N PRO A 8 -36.32 -0.05 -37.38
CA PRO A 8 -35.76 -0.14 -36.04
C PRO A 8 -34.89 1.09 -35.76
N GLU A 9 -35.34 1.94 -34.84
CA GLU A 9 -34.54 3.06 -34.35
C GLU A 9 -33.22 2.54 -33.77
N SER A 10 -32.11 2.99 -34.34
CA SER A 10 -30.77 2.71 -33.81
C SER A 10 -30.66 3.32 -32.42
N LYS A 11 -30.62 2.48 -31.37
CA LYS A 11 -30.36 2.92 -29.99
C LYS A 11 -29.13 3.84 -29.97
N PRO A 12 -29.23 5.07 -29.43
CA PRO A 12 -28.09 5.97 -29.39
C PRO A 12 -26.98 5.33 -28.54
N THR A 13 -25.85 5.02 -29.17
CA THR A 13 -24.65 4.56 -28.48
C THR A 13 -24.18 5.70 -27.58
N ARG A 14 -24.48 5.61 -26.28
CA ARG A 14 -24.00 6.57 -25.26
C ARG A 14 -22.48 6.62 -25.34
N ARG A 15 -21.95 7.66 -25.98
CA ARG A 15 -20.51 7.93 -26.03
C ARG A 15 -20.06 8.12 -24.58
N CYS A 16 -19.32 7.16 -24.04
CA CYS A 16 -18.71 7.27 -22.72
C CYS A 16 -17.82 8.51 -22.71
N THR A 17 -18.22 9.54 -21.96
CA THR A 17 -17.44 10.78 -21.83
C THR A 17 -16.08 10.49 -21.20
N GLY A 18 -15.08 11.33 -21.48
CA GLY A 18 -13.75 11.20 -20.87
C GLY A 18 -13.80 11.12 -19.34
N ALA A 19 -14.72 11.86 -18.72
CA ALA A 19 -14.97 11.85 -17.27
C ALA A 19 -15.53 10.50 -16.77
N ALA A 20 -16.48 9.89 -17.50
CA ALA A 20 -17.01 8.57 -17.16
C ALA A 20 -15.92 7.49 -17.23
N ARG A 21 -15.05 7.57 -18.23
CA ARG A 21 -13.90 6.67 -18.40
C ARG A 21 -12.89 6.80 -17.25
N ILE A 22 -12.53 8.03 -16.86
CA ILE A 22 -11.61 8.29 -15.74
C ILE A 22 -12.22 7.80 -14.42
N SER A 23 -13.50 8.07 -14.18
CA SER A 23 -14.21 7.65 -12.97
C SER A 23 -14.26 6.12 -12.85
N ARG A 24 -14.55 5.42 -13.95
CA ARG A 24 -14.50 3.96 -14.01
C ARG A 24 -13.10 3.43 -13.71
N ARG A 25 -12.04 4.04 -14.28
CA ARG A 25 -10.65 3.65 -14.01
C ARG A 25 -10.27 3.84 -12.53
N ARG A 26 -10.72 4.93 -11.90
CA ARG A 26 -10.49 5.17 -10.47
C ARG A 26 -11.18 4.13 -9.59
N ARG A 27 -12.44 3.78 -9.89
CA ARG A 27 -13.18 2.72 -9.18
C ARG A 27 -12.47 1.37 -9.30
N LEU A 28 -12.13 0.96 -10.52
CA LEU A 28 -11.38 -0.28 -10.75
C LEU A 28 -10.03 -0.29 -10.02
N GLY A 29 -9.34 0.86 -9.95
CA GLY A 29 -8.11 0.99 -9.16
C GLY A 29 -8.35 0.83 -7.66
N ALA A 30 -9.41 1.44 -7.13
CA ALA A 30 -9.79 1.33 -5.72
C ALA A 30 -10.19 -0.11 -5.35
N ASP A 31 -10.94 -0.79 -6.22
CA ASP A 31 -11.37 -2.18 -6.02
C ASP A 31 -10.17 -3.13 -5.97
N ARG A 32 -9.23 -2.99 -6.93
CA ARG A 32 -7.97 -3.77 -6.92
C ARG A 32 -7.16 -3.53 -5.65
N GLN A 33 -7.07 -2.27 -5.21
CA GLN A 33 -6.36 -1.95 -3.97
C GLN A 33 -7.06 -2.56 -2.76
N ARG A 34 -8.39 -2.52 -2.70
CA ARG A 34 -9.16 -3.16 -1.63
C ARG A 34 -8.90 -4.68 -1.59
N GLU A 35 -8.95 -5.33 -2.75
CA GLU A 35 -8.67 -6.76 -2.88
C GLU A 35 -7.25 -7.11 -2.43
N LEU A 36 -6.24 -6.31 -2.82
CA LEU A 36 -4.86 -6.50 -2.36
C LEU A 36 -4.73 -6.40 -0.84
N ARG A 37 -5.40 -5.41 -0.21
CA ARG A 37 -5.40 -5.26 1.25
C ARG A 37 -6.07 -6.45 1.93
N GLU A 38 -7.16 -6.95 1.35
CA GLU A 38 -7.89 -8.10 1.89
C GLU A 38 -7.06 -9.38 1.79
N ARG A 39 -6.38 -9.62 0.67
CA ARG A 39 -5.42 -10.72 0.52
C ARG A 39 -4.28 -10.65 1.54
N ARG A 40 -3.71 -9.46 1.76
CA ARG A 40 -2.66 -9.25 2.78
C ARG A 40 -3.16 -9.54 4.19
N ARG A 41 -4.36 -9.05 4.54
CA ARG A 41 -5.00 -9.34 5.83
C ARG A 41 -5.21 -10.83 6.03
N ALA A 42 -5.73 -11.52 5.01
CA ALA A 42 -5.93 -12.97 5.05
C ALA A 42 -4.60 -13.73 5.24
N ALA A 43 -3.52 -13.23 4.63
CA ALA A 43 -2.17 -13.78 4.79
C ALA A 43 -1.44 -13.30 6.07
N GLY A 44 -2.09 -12.57 6.97
CA GLY A 44 -1.46 -12.04 8.18
C GLY A 44 -0.30 -11.06 7.91
N THR A 45 -0.22 -10.49 6.71
CA THR A 45 0.88 -9.62 6.27
C THR A 45 0.51 -8.15 6.49
N PRO A 46 1.39 -7.34 7.12
CA PRO A 46 1.13 -5.93 7.33
C PRO A 46 1.13 -5.13 6.02
N GLU A 47 0.36 -4.03 6.00
CA GLU A 47 0.47 -3.04 4.92
C GLU A 47 1.85 -2.38 4.93
N PRO A 48 2.46 -2.09 3.75
CA PRO A 48 3.78 -1.49 3.67
C PRO A 48 3.91 -0.19 4.47
N GLU A 49 2.93 0.70 4.39
CA GLU A 49 2.92 1.97 5.14
C GLU A 49 2.86 1.76 6.66
N ALA A 50 2.14 0.72 7.10
CA ALA A 50 2.06 0.38 8.51
C ALA A 50 3.39 -0.18 9.02
N LEU A 51 4.05 -1.00 8.19
CA LEU A 51 5.37 -1.56 8.47
C LEU A 51 6.44 -0.46 8.53
N ASP A 52 6.49 0.44 7.53
CA ASP A 52 7.44 1.56 7.50
C ASP A 52 7.31 2.43 8.76
N ARG A 53 6.07 2.72 9.17
CA ARG A 53 5.80 3.49 10.40
C ARG A 53 6.26 2.75 11.65
N ALA A 54 6.01 1.44 11.73
CA ALA A 54 6.44 0.64 12.88
C ALA A 54 7.98 0.56 12.98
N ILE A 55 8.69 0.52 11.85
CA ILE A 55 10.15 0.57 11.81
C ILE A 55 10.64 1.93 12.33
N VAL A 56 10.05 3.03 11.85
CA VAL A 56 10.41 4.38 12.32
C VAL A 56 10.14 4.55 13.81
N ASP A 57 9.00 4.06 14.30
CA ASP A 57 8.66 4.15 15.73
C ASP A 57 9.62 3.28 16.58
N ALA A 58 10.03 2.11 16.09
CA ALA A 58 11.08 1.30 16.72
C ALA A 58 12.42 2.04 16.77
N MET A 59 12.83 2.68 15.68
CA MET A 59 14.06 3.49 15.65
C MET A 59 13.98 4.68 16.63
N ARG A 60 12.85 5.36 16.72
CA ARG A 60 12.64 6.46 17.67
C ARG A 60 12.86 6.02 19.10
N VAL A 61 12.40 4.83 19.48
CA VAL A 61 12.63 4.30 20.84
C VAL A 61 14.12 4.18 21.15
N PHE A 62 14.94 3.71 20.20
CA PHE A 62 16.39 3.63 20.41
C PHE A 62 17.04 5.02 20.45
N LEU A 63 16.67 5.88 19.50
CA LEU A 63 17.26 7.21 19.36
C LEU A 63 16.93 8.14 20.54
N LEU A 64 15.76 7.97 21.17
CA LEU A 64 15.33 8.79 22.31
C LEU A 64 15.77 8.23 23.67
N ARG A 65 16.38 7.04 23.72
CA ARG A 65 16.74 6.39 24.99
C ARG A 65 17.97 7.02 25.65
N HIS A 66 18.92 7.50 24.86
CA HIS A 66 20.19 8.06 25.32
C HIS A 66 20.63 9.21 24.41
N ASP A 67 21.29 10.22 24.97
CA ASP A 67 21.80 11.36 24.20
C ASP A 67 22.86 10.93 23.16
N ASP A 68 23.64 9.88 23.47
CA ASP A 68 24.67 9.32 22.59
C ASP A 68 24.14 8.21 21.65
N SER A 69 22.81 8.06 21.50
CA SER A 69 22.22 6.96 20.74
C SER A 69 22.65 6.91 19.26
N LEU A 70 23.07 8.03 18.67
CA LEU A 70 23.59 8.09 17.30
C LEU A 70 24.99 7.48 17.15
N LEU A 71 25.75 7.39 18.24
CA LEU A 71 27.10 6.85 18.25
C LEU A 71 27.12 5.35 18.58
N ARG A 72 25.96 4.80 18.97
CA ARG A 72 25.85 3.40 19.37
C ARG A 72 25.36 2.54 18.20
N PRO A 73 25.98 1.37 17.97
CA PRO A 73 25.44 0.42 17.01
C PRO A 73 24.06 -0.04 17.44
N ILE A 74 23.12 -0.04 16.50
CA ILE A 74 21.77 -0.56 16.72
C ILE A 74 21.74 -1.99 16.18
N ASP A 75 21.35 -2.93 17.04
CA ASP A 75 21.08 -4.30 16.62
C ASP A 75 19.79 -4.36 15.76
N PRO A 76 19.87 -4.80 14.49
CA PRO A 76 18.70 -4.93 13.62
C PRO A 76 17.62 -5.86 14.16
N MET A 77 17.99 -6.90 14.91
CA MET A 77 17.01 -7.83 15.50
C MET A 77 16.14 -7.15 16.55
N SER A 78 16.71 -6.21 17.29
CA SER A 78 15.97 -5.42 18.27
C SER A 78 14.95 -4.48 17.61
N ILE A 79 15.25 -3.94 16.41
CA ILE A 79 14.27 -3.19 15.60
C ILE A 79 13.13 -4.10 15.14
N LEU A 80 13.46 -5.31 14.67
CA LEU A 80 12.48 -6.30 14.22
C LEU A 80 11.45 -6.65 15.30
N VAL A 81 11.93 -6.90 16.52
CA VAL A 81 11.08 -7.22 17.67
C VAL A 81 10.15 -6.06 18.00
N LEU A 82 10.67 -4.84 18.12
CA LEU A 82 9.87 -3.66 18.47
C LEU A 82 8.85 -3.30 17.38
N ALA A 83 9.23 -3.36 16.10
CA ALA A 83 8.32 -3.11 15.00
C ALA A 83 7.16 -4.12 15.00
N THR A 84 7.44 -5.40 15.27
CA THR A 84 6.42 -6.45 15.40
C THR A 84 5.46 -6.16 16.56
N GLN A 85 5.99 -5.74 17.72
CA GLN A 85 5.18 -5.35 18.87
C GLN A 85 4.26 -4.16 18.55
N PHE A 86 4.76 -3.13 17.85
CA PHE A 86 3.94 -2.00 17.42
C PHE A 86 2.83 -2.40 16.45
N LEU A 87 3.16 -3.27 15.48
CA LEU A 87 2.16 -3.80 14.55
C LEU A 87 1.08 -4.60 15.28
N GLN A 88 1.46 -5.48 16.21
CA GLN A 88 0.50 -6.23 17.03
C GLN A 88 -0.36 -5.32 17.91
N ALA A 89 0.25 -4.34 18.58
CA ALA A 89 -0.48 -3.37 19.39
C ALA A 89 -1.48 -2.56 18.56
N LYS A 90 -1.09 -2.16 17.34
CA LYS A 90 -1.97 -1.47 16.40
C LYS A 90 -3.10 -2.38 15.92
N ALA A 91 -2.81 -3.64 15.57
CA ALA A 91 -3.81 -4.61 15.15
C ALA A 91 -4.88 -4.81 16.24
N ARG A 92 -4.44 -5.00 17.50
CA ARG A 92 -5.33 -5.12 18.67
C ARG A 92 -6.22 -3.89 18.87
N ARG A 93 -5.69 -2.67 18.67
CA ARG A 93 -6.48 -1.42 18.78
C ARG A 93 -7.46 -1.23 17.62
N SER A 94 -7.13 -1.71 16.43
CA SER A 94 -7.99 -1.61 15.25
C SER A 94 -9.02 -2.73 15.15
N ALA A 95 -8.88 -3.77 15.96
CA ALA A 95 -9.81 -4.89 16.03
C ALA A 95 -11.18 -4.40 16.52
N ALA A 96 -12.23 -4.65 15.75
CA ALA A 96 -13.54 -4.88 16.37
C ALA A 96 -13.41 -6.14 17.26
N PRO A 97 -14.19 -6.26 18.35
CA PRO A 97 -14.01 -7.30 19.38
C PRO A 97 -13.87 -8.74 18.87
N ASP A 98 -14.37 -9.08 17.67
CA ASP A 98 -14.34 -10.44 17.12
C ASP A 98 -13.53 -10.64 15.82
N GLY A 99 -12.79 -9.63 15.32
CA GLY A 99 -12.42 -9.62 13.89
C GLY A 99 -10.96 -9.36 13.50
N ALA A 100 -10.05 -9.07 14.42
CA ALA A 100 -8.66 -8.84 14.02
C ALA A 100 -7.92 -10.16 13.82
N ILE A 101 -7.60 -10.45 12.56
CA ILE A 101 -6.57 -11.43 12.23
C ILE A 101 -5.25 -10.90 12.79
N PRO A 102 -4.64 -11.56 13.79
CA PRO A 102 -3.34 -11.15 14.28
C PRO A 102 -2.32 -11.26 13.15
N TYR A 103 -1.36 -10.34 13.10
CA TYR A 103 -0.26 -10.46 12.16
C TYR A 103 0.55 -11.72 12.46
N ASP A 104 0.88 -12.47 11.41
CA ASP A 104 1.77 -13.61 11.50
C ASP A 104 3.22 -13.12 11.63
N GLY A 105 3.95 -13.64 12.61
CA GLY A 105 5.34 -13.24 12.88
C GLY A 105 6.27 -13.56 11.72
N THR A 106 6.05 -14.71 11.04
CA THR A 106 6.84 -15.09 9.87
C THR A 106 6.55 -14.18 8.68
N ALA A 107 5.28 -13.90 8.39
CA ALA A 107 4.87 -12.97 7.35
C ALA A 107 5.38 -11.53 7.60
N VAL A 108 5.40 -11.06 8.85
CA VAL A 108 5.96 -9.74 9.21
C VAL A 108 7.46 -9.69 8.96
N SER A 109 8.19 -10.74 9.37
CA SER A 109 9.64 -10.83 9.15
C SER A 109 9.98 -10.84 7.65
N GLU A 110 9.26 -11.64 6.87
CA GLU A 110 9.44 -11.70 5.42
C GLU A 110 9.10 -10.36 4.75
N ALA A 111 7.98 -9.74 5.14
CA ALA A 111 7.61 -8.42 4.64
C ALA A 111 8.68 -7.37 4.95
N MET A 112 9.28 -7.41 6.14
CA MET A 112 10.37 -6.50 6.50
C MET A 112 11.63 -6.77 5.69
N ARG A 113 12.00 -8.03 5.50
CA ARG A 113 13.12 -8.43 4.66
C ARG A 113 12.94 -7.91 3.24
N LEU A 114 11.76 -8.13 2.65
CA LEU A 114 11.43 -7.62 1.32
C LEU A 114 11.48 -6.10 1.27
N ARG A 115 11.02 -5.41 2.31
CA ARG A 115 10.98 -3.94 2.32
C ARG A 115 12.35 -3.29 2.46
N LEU A 116 13.24 -3.86 3.27
CA LEU A 116 14.55 -3.28 3.60
C LEU A 116 15.67 -3.75 2.68
N LEU A 117 15.62 -5.00 2.21
CA LEU A 117 16.72 -5.61 1.46
C LEU A 117 16.47 -5.67 -0.05
N VAL A 118 15.23 -5.47 -0.50
CA VAL A 118 14.95 -5.35 -1.93
C VAL A 118 14.97 -3.86 -2.28
N PRO A 119 15.88 -3.43 -3.17
CA PRO A 119 15.90 -2.05 -3.64
C PRO A 119 14.51 -1.66 -4.16
N PRO A 120 14.02 -0.44 -3.87
CA PRO A 120 12.78 0.02 -4.47
C PRO A 120 12.93 -0.09 -5.98
N ALA A 121 11.92 -0.65 -6.66
CA ALA A 121 11.92 -0.76 -8.10
C ALA A 121 12.27 0.61 -8.68
N THR A 122 13.39 0.72 -9.39
CA THR A 122 13.80 1.95 -10.06
C THR A 122 12.61 2.42 -10.88
N GLU A 123 12.19 3.67 -10.67
CA GLU A 123 11.16 4.30 -11.49
C GLU A 123 11.66 4.35 -12.94
N ARG A 124 11.50 3.27 -13.70
CA ARG A 124 11.66 3.25 -15.15
C ARG A 124 10.54 4.12 -15.73
N GLY A 125 10.75 5.44 -15.77
CA GLY A 125 9.80 6.33 -16.42
C GLY A 125 9.78 7.82 -16.04
N LYS A 126 10.75 8.38 -15.31
CA LYS A 126 10.81 9.84 -15.07
C LYS A 126 12.21 10.48 -15.14
N ALA A 127 13.16 9.84 -15.82
CA ALA A 127 14.44 10.46 -16.18
C ALA A 127 14.38 11.00 -17.62
N SER A 128 13.59 12.05 -17.85
CA SER A 128 13.56 12.82 -19.10
C SER A 128 12.82 14.13 -18.85
N HIS A 129 13.38 15.03 -18.05
CA HIS A 129 13.08 16.48 -18.17
C HIS A 129 13.98 17.45 -17.36
N ARG A 130 15.12 17.01 -16.79
CA ARG A 130 15.95 17.91 -15.97
C ARG A 130 17.35 18.23 -16.52
N ASP A 131 17.67 17.81 -17.74
CA ASP A 131 18.90 18.22 -18.43
C ASP A 131 18.53 19.06 -19.66
N ALA A 132 17.99 20.26 -19.43
CA ALA A 132 17.80 21.30 -20.45
C ALA A 132 17.64 22.68 -19.81
N ALA A 133 18.62 23.10 -19.00
CA ALA A 133 18.83 24.51 -18.63
C ALA A 133 20.24 24.67 -18.05
N GLY A 134 21.22 24.77 -18.93
CA GLY A 134 22.62 24.92 -18.54
C GLY A 134 23.52 25.14 -19.76
N VAL A 135 23.33 26.27 -20.45
CA VAL A 135 24.37 27.01 -21.16
C VAL A 135 24.11 28.49 -20.91
#